data_AF-A0A3C1I516-F1
#
_entry.id   AF-A0A3C1I516-F1
#
_cell.length_a   1.000
_cell.length_b   1.000
_cell.length_c   1.000
_cell.angle_alpha   90.00
_cell.angle_beta   90.00
_cell.angle_gamma   90.00
#
_symmetry.space_group_name_H-M   'P 1'
#
loop_
_entity.id
_entity.type
_entity.pdbx_description
1 polymer ?
#
loop_
_entity_poly.entity_id
_entity_poly.type
_entity_poly.pdbx_seq_one_letter_code
_entity_poly.pdbx_strand_id
1 'polypeptide(L)'
;MFWIHKYGFTNLSYKALYSFQSLKLFILFRIVDPFMNYLFYATLVSAMIGSDYLSFVVIGNIASYTCHTIMINFMTMFRFERRYGTLELNIASPSPTLWIIIRKAIVPLFDGMFVFTVGLLIGWLIFDIPLPLDQIGNILVLFIVTLFSVLAFSLLFACLSLLFANVNLFLNLALAVFQVFCGVNFSVTLLPNSLEFIARMLPLTHSIEALRSIYGIESYSVYPLLGKELIIGICYLLVSLVFATMMEKVARKNGALLKSV
;
A
#
# COMPACT_ATOMS: atom_id res chain seq x y z
N MET A 1 -0.11 -19.83 -16.13
CA MET A 1 -1.52 -20.01 -16.56
C MET A 1 -2.42 -19.27 -15.57
N PHE A 2 -2.64 -17.97 -15.82
CA PHE A 2 -3.41 -17.04 -14.98
C PHE A 2 -4.89 -17.04 -15.41
N TRP A 3 -5.59 -18.15 -15.23
CA TRP A 3 -7.03 -18.19 -15.54
C TRP A 3 -7.86 -17.87 -14.29
N ILE A 4 -8.71 -16.84 -14.41
CA ILE A 4 -9.76 -16.48 -13.45
C ILE A 4 -10.85 -17.56 -13.55
N HIS A 5 -10.54 -18.76 -13.06
CA HIS A 5 -11.51 -19.84 -12.97
C HIS A 5 -12.40 -19.58 -11.75
N LYS A 6 -13.66 -20.04 -11.79
CA LYS A 6 -14.58 -20.00 -10.63
C LYS A 6 -13.96 -20.56 -9.33
N TYR A 7 -13.03 -21.51 -9.43
CA TYR A 7 -12.23 -22.09 -8.33
C TYR A 7 -10.76 -21.66 -8.33
N GLY A 8 -10.40 -20.66 -9.12
CA GLY A 8 -9.04 -20.13 -9.20
C GLY A 8 -8.64 -19.50 -7.88
N PHE A 9 -7.37 -19.66 -7.51
CA PHE A 9 -6.81 -19.18 -6.25
C PHE A 9 -7.07 -17.68 -5.99
N THR A 10 -7.06 -16.89 -7.06
CA THR A 10 -7.35 -15.44 -7.02
C THR A 10 -8.82 -15.16 -6.67
N ASN A 11 -9.76 -15.94 -7.20
CA ASN A 11 -11.19 -15.76 -6.90
C ASN A 11 -11.54 -16.20 -5.47
N LEU A 12 -10.92 -17.27 -4.98
CA LEU A 12 -11.04 -17.70 -3.59
C LEU A 12 -10.44 -16.66 -2.64
N SER A 13 -9.29 -16.09 -3.02
CA SER A 13 -8.65 -14.99 -2.30
C SER A 13 -9.53 -13.73 -2.24
N TYR A 14 -10.19 -13.38 -3.34
CA TYR A 14 -11.18 -12.30 -3.37
C TYR A 14 -12.35 -12.57 -2.43
N LYS A 15 -12.95 -13.76 -2.51
CA LYS A 15 -14.05 -14.15 -1.61
C LYS A 15 -13.63 -14.16 -0.14
N ALA A 16 -12.38 -14.54 0.17
CA ALA A 16 -11.88 -14.56 1.54
C ALA A 16 -11.71 -13.14 2.12
N LEU A 17 -11.26 -12.17 1.31
CA LEU A 17 -11.18 -10.76 1.74
C LEU A 17 -12.56 -10.14 1.92
N TYR A 18 -13.46 -10.39 0.97
CA TYR A 18 -14.71 -9.65 0.84
C TYR A 18 -15.94 -10.44 1.28
N SER A 19 -15.76 -11.56 1.97
CA SER A 19 -16.87 -12.45 2.35
C SER A 19 -17.93 -11.75 3.20
N PHE A 20 -17.53 -10.69 3.94
CA PHE A 20 -18.40 -9.91 4.82
C PHE A 20 -18.76 -8.53 4.25
N GLN A 21 -18.23 -8.14 3.09
CA GLN A 21 -18.55 -6.84 2.49
C GLN A 21 -19.79 -6.96 1.60
N SER A 22 -20.91 -6.45 2.10
CA SER A 22 -22.05 -6.11 1.24
C SER A 22 -21.66 -4.98 0.28
N LEU A 23 -22.37 -4.84 -0.85
CA LEU A 23 -22.11 -3.77 -1.82
C LEU A 23 -22.09 -2.38 -1.16
N LYS A 24 -22.93 -2.17 -0.13
CA LYS A 24 -22.96 -0.94 0.67
C LYS A 24 -21.67 -0.70 1.44
N LEU A 25 -21.13 -1.73 2.10
CA LEU A 25 -19.87 -1.63 2.84
C LEU A 25 -18.68 -1.41 1.89
N PHE A 26 -18.72 -2.04 0.71
CA PHE A 26 -17.70 -1.83 -0.32
C PHE A 26 -17.64 -0.35 -0.74
N ILE A 27 -18.78 0.25 -1.08
CA ILE A 27 -18.85 1.68 -1.46
C ILE A 27 -18.41 2.58 -0.29
N LEU A 28 -18.85 2.27 0.93
CA LEU A 28 -18.48 3.06 2.11
C LEU A 28 -16.96 3.06 2.34
N PHE A 29 -16.31 1.90 2.37
CA PHE A 29 -14.88 1.83 2.66
C PHE A 29 -13.99 2.24 1.50
N ARG A 30 -14.46 2.17 0.25
CA ARG A 30 -13.63 2.44 -0.94
C ARG A 30 -13.82 3.80 -1.57
N ILE A 31 -14.92 4.48 -1.24
CA ILE A 31 -15.24 5.81 -1.76
C ILE A 31 -15.42 6.79 -0.61
N VAL A 32 -16.31 6.47 0.35
CA VAL A 32 -16.66 7.43 1.41
C VAL A 32 -15.52 7.61 2.41
N ASP A 33 -14.87 6.55 2.86
CA ASP A 33 -13.75 6.62 3.80
C ASP A 33 -12.54 7.41 3.23
N PRO A 34 -12.03 7.14 2.01
CA PRO A 34 -10.99 7.97 1.41
C PRO A 34 -11.45 9.41 1.21
N PHE A 35 -12.69 9.61 0.74
CA PHE A 35 -13.23 10.95 0.55
C PHE A 35 -13.23 11.75 1.84
N MET A 36 -13.69 11.16 2.95
CA MET A 36 -13.70 11.81 4.26
C MET A 36 -12.28 12.11 4.75
N ASN A 37 -11.33 11.20 4.50
CA ASN A 37 -9.92 11.43 4.83
C ASN A 37 -9.34 12.63 4.06
N TYR A 38 -9.60 12.72 2.75
CA TYR A 38 -9.15 13.83 1.92
C TYR A 38 -9.78 15.15 2.37
N LEU A 39 -11.08 15.15 2.65
CA LEU A 39 -11.81 16.33 3.11
C LEU A 39 -11.29 16.80 4.47
N PHE A 40 -11.02 15.88 5.40
CA PHE A 40 -10.45 16.20 6.71
C PHE A 40 -9.09 16.92 6.57
N TYR A 41 -8.14 16.37 5.81
CA TYR A 41 -6.83 17.01 5.64
C TYR A 41 -6.90 18.27 4.78
N ALA A 42 -7.74 18.32 3.75
CA ALA A 42 -7.92 19.51 2.93
C ALA A 42 -8.47 20.68 3.75
N THR A 43 -9.50 20.45 4.57
CA THR A 43 -10.11 21.49 5.42
C THR A 43 -9.17 21.94 6.53
N LEU A 44 -8.46 21.00 7.17
CA LEU A 44 -7.47 21.30 8.20
C LEU A 44 -6.38 22.22 7.66
N VAL A 45 -5.79 21.88 6.50
CA VAL A 45 -4.68 22.65 5.96
C VAL A 45 -5.14 23.97 5.34
N SER A 46 -6.31 24.00 4.69
CA SER A 46 -6.92 25.24 4.19
C SER A 46 -7.15 26.23 5.34
N ALA A 47 -7.57 25.77 6.51
CA ALA A 47 -7.74 26.61 7.69
C ALA A 47 -6.43 27.14 8.29
N MET A 48 -5.30 26.45 8.08
CA MET A 48 -3.99 26.83 8.64
C MET A 48 -3.14 27.69 7.71
N ILE A 49 -3.10 27.35 6.41
CA ILE A 49 -2.13 27.90 5.44
C ILE A 49 -2.85 28.62 4.29
N GLY A 50 -4.09 28.22 3.96
CA GLY A 50 -4.88 28.76 2.86
C GLY A 50 -5.12 27.75 1.73
N SER A 51 -5.91 28.16 0.74
CA SER A 51 -6.38 27.32 -0.37
C SER A 51 -5.27 26.84 -1.31
N ASP A 52 -4.17 27.57 -1.41
CA ASP A 52 -3.10 27.29 -2.39
C ASP A 52 -2.37 25.97 -2.09
N TYR A 53 -2.40 25.53 -0.82
CA TYR A 53 -1.75 24.29 -0.38
C TYR A 53 -2.68 23.07 -0.46
N LEU A 54 -3.94 23.26 -0.86
CA LEU A 54 -4.95 22.20 -0.90
C LEU A 54 -4.55 21.09 -1.88
N SER A 55 -4.15 21.44 -3.10
CA SER A 55 -3.78 20.45 -4.13
C SER A 55 -2.60 19.59 -3.71
N PHE A 56 -1.62 20.19 -3.01
CA PHE A 56 -0.45 19.49 -2.48
C PHE A 56 -0.82 18.37 -1.50
N VAL A 57 -1.77 18.65 -0.61
CA VAL A 57 -2.23 17.75 0.47
C VAL A 57 -3.15 16.67 -0.08
N VAL A 58 -4.10 17.04 -0.94
CA VAL A 58 -5.06 16.08 -1.53
C VAL A 58 -4.32 15.03 -2.36
N ILE A 59 -3.38 15.44 -3.21
CA ILE A 59 -2.58 14.51 -4.04
C ILE A 59 -1.74 13.57 -3.17
N GLY A 60 -1.09 14.10 -2.13
CA GLY A 60 -0.34 13.28 -1.18
C GLY A 60 -1.23 12.26 -0.48
N ASN A 61 -2.42 12.67 -0.03
CA ASN A 61 -3.35 11.79 0.66
C ASN A 61 -3.95 10.73 -0.28
N ILE A 62 -4.19 11.02 -1.56
CA ILE A 62 -4.63 10.01 -2.54
C ILE A 62 -3.61 8.87 -2.65
N ALA A 63 -2.32 9.20 -2.76
CA ALA A 63 -1.24 8.21 -2.79
C ALA A 63 -1.12 7.45 -1.45
N SER A 64 -1.17 8.17 -0.32
CA SER A 64 -1.11 7.58 1.02
C SER A 64 -2.25 6.62 1.31
N TYR A 65 -3.47 7.01 0.96
CA TYR A 65 -4.65 6.19 1.22
C TYR A 65 -4.69 4.94 0.32
N THR A 66 -4.15 5.04 -0.89
CA THR A 66 -3.90 3.86 -1.75
C THR A 66 -2.95 2.89 -1.07
N CYS A 67 -1.83 3.39 -0.53
CA CYS A 67 -0.87 2.57 0.22
C CYS A 67 -1.52 1.92 1.45
N HIS A 68 -2.26 2.70 2.23
CA HIS A 68 -3.03 2.26 3.38
C HIS A 68 -3.96 1.09 3.04
N THR A 69 -4.72 1.21 1.95
CA THR A 69 -5.64 0.16 1.50
C THR A 69 -4.91 -1.14 1.15
N ILE A 70 -3.79 -1.04 0.41
CA ILE A 70 -3.00 -2.22 0.02
C ILE A 70 -2.44 -2.92 1.26
N MET A 71 -1.85 -2.17 2.19
CA MET A 71 -1.28 -2.71 3.42
C MET A 71 -2.33 -3.42 4.29
N ILE A 72 -3.50 -2.81 4.49
CA ILE A 72 -4.60 -3.41 5.28
C ILE A 72 -5.09 -4.69 4.63
N ASN A 73 -5.37 -4.66 3.33
CA ASN A 73 -5.89 -5.82 2.60
C ASN A 73 -4.89 -6.98 2.64
N PHE A 74 -3.62 -6.68 2.33
CA PHE A 74 -2.57 -7.68 2.27
C PHE A 74 -2.34 -8.31 3.66
N MET A 75 -2.25 -7.50 4.71
CA MET A 75 -2.10 -8.03 6.07
C MET A 75 -3.33 -8.83 6.53
N THR A 76 -4.53 -8.35 6.22
CA THR A 76 -5.77 -9.04 6.59
C THR A 76 -5.83 -10.44 5.97
N MET A 77 -5.34 -10.62 4.73
CA MET A 77 -5.20 -11.94 4.13
C MET A 77 -4.33 -12.87 4.96
N PHE A 78 -3.11 -12.44 5.30
CA PHE A 78 -2.18 -13.25 6.08
C PHE A 78 -2.72 -13.56 7.48
N ARG A 79 -3.39 -12.58 8.10
CA ARG A 79 -4.05 -12.76 9.39
C ARG A 79 -5.16 -13.81 9.33
N PHE A 80 -5.98 -13.82 8.28
CA PHE A 80 -6.99 -14.85 8.10
C PHE A 80 -6.35 -16.22 7.85
N GLU A 81 -5.28 -16.32 7.06
CA GLU A 81 -4.59 -17.59 6.86
C GLU A 81 -4.03 -18.18 8.15
N ARG A 82 -3.45 -17.31 9.00
CA ARG A 82 -2.98 -17.71 10.33
C ARG A 82 -4.14 -18.16 11.21
N ARG A 83 -5.23 -17.38 11.26
CA ARG A 83 -6.40 -17.67 12.10
C ARG A 83 -7.10 -18.99 11.72
N TYR A 84 -7.19 -19.29 10.44
CA TYR A 84 -7.83 -20.51 9.94
C TYR A 84 -6.86 -21.69 9.80
N GLY A 85 -5.59 -21.53 10.17
CA GLY A 85 -4.56 -22.59 10.07
C GLY A 85 -4.16 -22.96 8.64
N THR A 86 -4.63 -22.22 7.62
CA THR A 86 -4.30 -22.51 6.21
C THR A 86 -2.88 -22.12 5.85
N LEU A 87 -2.24 -21.25 6.64
CA LEU A 87 -0.85 -20.85 6.43
C LEU A 87 0.11 -22.04 6.57
N GLU A 88 -0.12 -22.92 7.55
CA GLU A 88 0.69 -24.13 7.77
C GLU A 88 0.47 -25.16 6.65
N LEU A 89 -0.79 -25.33 6.20
CA LEU A 89 -1.13 -26.17 5.05
C LEU A 89 -0.47 -25.66 3.76
N ASN A 90 -0.45 -24.35 3.54
CA ASN A 90 0.20 -23.74 2.37
C ASN A 90 1.72 -23.98 2.36
N ILE A 91 2.37 -23.93 3.53
CA ILE A 91 3.81 -24.22 3.68
C ILE A 91 4.11 -25.71 3.52
N ALA A 92 3.22 -26.59 3.99
CA ALA A 92 3.36 -28.03 3.83
C ALA A 92 3.12 -28.49 2.38
N SER A 93 2.43 -27.68 1.58
CA SER A 93 2.14 -28.01 0.18
C SER A 93 3.41 -28.06 -0.68
N PRO A 94 3.42 -28.85 -1.78
CA PRO A 94 4.55 -28.90 -2.71
C PRO A 94 4.67 -27.62 -3.56
N SER A 95 3.75 -26.66 -3.43
CA SER A 95 3.83 -25.38 -4.13
C SER A 95 4.77 -24.45 -3.38
N PRO A 96 5.71 -23.76 -4.05
CA PRO A 96 6.58 -22.82 -3.35
C PRO A 96 5.75 -21.63 -2.88
N THR A 97 6.07 -21.16 -1.68
CA THR A 97 5.34 -20.08 -0.98
C THR A 97 5.29 -18.79 -1.79
N LEU A 98 6.31 -18.52 -2.60
CA LEU A 98 6.36 -17.35 -3.48
C LEU A 98 5.22 -17.32 -4.50
N TRP A 99 4.87 -18.46 -5.10
CA TRP A 99 3.75 -18.52 -6.04
C TRP A 99 2.41 -18.24 -5.35
N ILE A 100 2.26 -18.66 -4.09
CA ILE A 100 1.07 -18.41 -3.28
C ILE A 100 0.94 -16.91 -2.98
N ILE A 101 2.05 -16.29 -2.55
CA ILE A 101 2.12 -14.86 -2.24
C ILE A 101 1.79 -14.01 -3.46
N ILE A 102 2.42 -14.29 -4.61
CA ILE A 102 2.19 -13.53 -5.85
C ILE A 102 0.72 -13.61 -6.28
N ARG A 103 0.10 -14.80 -6.19
CA ARG A 103 -1.32 -14.96 -6.56
C ARG A 103 -2.26 -14.22 -5.62
N LYS A 104 -1.89 -14.08 -4.35
CA LYS A 104 -2.64 -13.28 -3.36
C LYS A 104 -2.50 -11.78 -3.58
N ALA A 105 -1.30 -11.33 -3.96
CA ALA A 105 -1.01 -9.91 -4.20
C ALA A 105 -1.89 -9.28 -5.28
N ILE A 106 -2.42 -10.08 -6.20
CA ILE A 106 -3.30 -9.62 -7.29
C ILE A 106 -4.54 -8.90 -6.77
N VAL A 107 -5.18 -9.41 -5.70
CA VAL A 107 -6.45 -8.83 -5.21
C VAL A 107 -6.22 -7.46 -4.57
N PRO A 108 -5.27 -7.29 -3.61
CA PRO A 108 -4.90 -5.96 -3.11
C PRO A 108 -4.40 -5.01 -4.19
N LEU A 109 -3.76 -5.52 -5.26
CA LEU A 109 -3.29 -4.71 -6.38
C LEU A 109 -4.46 -4.08 -7.15
N PHE A 110 -5.42 -4.88 -7.62
CA PHE A 110 -6.62 -4.35 -8.29
C PHE A 110 -7.42 -3.41 -7.42
N ASP A 111 -7.38 -3.65 -6.12
CA ASP A 111 -8.08 -2.81 -5.18
C ASP A 111 -7.40 -1.47 -4.95
N GLY A 112 -6.07 -1.45 -4.85
CA GLY A 112 -5.28 -0.23 -4.89
C GLY A 112 -5.49 0.56 -6.19
N MET A 113 -5.60 -0.13 -7.34
CA MET A 113 -5.97 0.49 -8.62
C MET A 113 -7.29 1.23 -8.56
N PHE A 114 -8.30 0.57 -7.99
CA PHE A 114 -9.61 1.15 -7.87
C PHE A 114 -9.58 2.38 -6.96
N VAL A 115 -8.98 2.28 -5.76
CA VAL A 115 -8.87 3.41 -4.81
C VAL A 115 -8.12 4.59 -5.40
N PHE A 116 -6.99 4.34 -6.06
CA PHE A 116 -6.19 5.41 -6.65
C PHE A 116 -6.97 6.14 -7.75
N THR A 117 -7.60 5.39 -8.66
CA THR A 117 -8.40 5.96 -9.75
C THR A 117 -9.59 6.76 -9.20
N VAL A 118 -10.30 6.21 -8.22
CA VAL A 118 -11.40 6.90 -7.55
C VAL A 118 -10.90 8.15 -6.81
N GLY A 119 -9.73 8.08 -6.17
CA GLY A 119 -9.09 9.21 -5.51
C GLY A 119 -8.75 10.34 -6.47
N LEU A 120 -8.19 10.03 -7.65
CA LEU A 120 -7.95 11.01 -8.70
C LEU A 120 -9.24 11.64 -9.22
N LEU A 121 -10.30 10.84 -9.40
CA LEU A 121 -11.63 11.33 -9.81
C LEU A 121 -12.24 12.26 -8.75
N ILE A 122 -12.10 11.93 -7.46
CA ILE A 122 -12.52 12.78 -6.35
C ILE A 122 -11.72 14.09 -6.33
N GLY A 123 -10.39 14.01 -6.52
CA GLY A 123 -9.51 15.17 -6.64
C GLY A 123 -9.94 16.11 -7.76
N TRP A 124 -10.33 15.55 -8.90
CA TRP A 124 -10.80 16.33 -10.04
C TRP A 124 -12.20 16.94 -9.83
N LEU A 125 -13.18 16.16 -9.37
CA LEU A 125 -14.59 16.59 -9.29
C LEU A 125 -14.90 17.49 -8.09
N ILE A 126 -14.20 17.32 -6.97
CA ILE A 126 -14.56 17.97 -5.70
C ILE A 126 -13.56 19.06 -5.32
N PHE A 127 -12.28 18.88 -5.68
CA PHE A 127 -11.19 19.78 -5.31
C PHE A 127 -10.65 20.58 -6.50
N ASP A 128 -11.31 20.51 -7.67
CA ASP A 128 -10.95 21.21 -8.90
C ASP A 128 -9.49 21.03 -9.34
N ILE A 129 -8.89 19.87 -9.02
CA ILE A 129 -7.51 19.56 -9.39
C ILE A 129 -7.49 19.02 -10.83
N PRO A 130 -6.94 19.75 -11.82
CA PRO A 130 -6.97 19.33 -13.21
C PRO A 130 -6.15 18.04 -13.40
N LEU A 131 -6.73 17.06 -14.08
CA LEU A 131 -6.02 15.84 -14.48
C LEU A 131 -5.03 16.19 -15.61
N PRO A 132 -3.72 15.93 -15.46
CA PRO A 132 -2.76 16.22 -16.52
C PRO A 132 -2.86 15.14 -17.61
N LEU A 133 -3.81 15.33 -18.53
CA LEU A 133 -4.10 14.40 -19.62
C LEU A 133 -2.88 14.12 -20.51
N ASP A 134 -2.00 15.12 -20.67
CA ASP A 134 -0.76 15.03 -21.45
C ASP A 134 0.27 14.08 -20.80
N GLN A 135 0.15 13.82 -19.49
CA GLN A 135 1.08 13.00 -18.71
C GLN A 135 0.45 11.71 -18.17
N ILE A 136 -0.69 11.26 -18.71
CA ILE A 136 -1.35 10.00 -18.29
C ILE A 136 -0.38 8.81 -18.29
N GLY A 137 0.51 8.73 -19.28
CA GLY A 137 1.52 7.69 -19.35
C GLY A 137 2.44 7.69 -18.12
N ASN A 138 2.86 8.86 -17.66
CA ASN A 138 3.70 9.00 -16.45
C ASN A 138 2.92 8.63 -15.19
N ILE A 139 1.63 8.97 -15.11
CA ILE A 139 0.76 8.56 -13.99
C ILE A 139 0.65 7.04 -13.93
N LEU A 140 0.46 6.37 -15.07
CA LEU A 140 0.36 4.91 -15.13
C LEU A 140 1.67 4.23 -14.69
N VAL A 141 2.81 4.71 -15.18
CA VAL A 141 4.13 4.17 -14.78
C VAL A 141 4.37 4.41 -13.30
N LEU A 142 4.13 5.63 -12.82
CA LEU A 142 4.23 5.98 -11.40
C LEU A 142 3.41 5.01 -10.57
N PHE A 143 2.15 4.83 -10.94
CA PHE A 143 1.22 3.99 -10.24
C PHE A 143 1.65 2.51 -10.19
N ILE A 144 2.19 1.96 -11.28
CA ILE A 144 2.74 0.59 -11.27
C ILE A 144 3.93 0.48 -10.31
N VAL A 145 4.80 1.49 -10.30
CA VAL A 145 5.96 1.52 -9.40
C VAL A 145 5.52 1.65 -7.94
N THR A 146 4.54 2.51 -7.63
CA THR A 146 4.01 2.67 -6.26
C THR A 146 3.38 1.38 -5.76
N LEU A 147 2.57 0.71 -6.61
CA LEU A 147 1.96 -0.56 -6.27
C LEU A 147 3.03 -1.61 -5.95
N PHE A 148 4.06 -1.70 -6.79
CA PHE A 148 5.13 -2.66 -6.62
C PHE A 148 5.90 -2.41 -5.31
N SER A 149 6.31 -1.17 -5.03
CA SER A 149 7.07 -0.83 -3.81
C SER A 149 6.25 -1.07 -2.55
N VAL A 150 4.97 -0.66 -2.55
CA VAL A 150 4.07 -0.86 -1.41
C VAL A 150 3.74 -2.33 -1.20
N LEU A 151 3.53 -3.12 -2.26
CA LEU A 151 3.29 -4.56 -2.13
C LEU A 151 4.51 -5.29 -1.58
N ALA A 152 5.72 -4.95 -2.04
CA ALA A 152 6.97 -5.49 -1.53
C ALA A 152 7.14 -5.18 -0.04
N PHE A 153 6.87 -3.95 0.37
CA PHE A 153 6.87 -3.54 1.77
C PHE A 153 5.81 -4.27 2.60
N SER A 154 4.58 -4.34 2.09
CA SER A 154 3.46 -5.02 2.75
C SER A 154 3.77 -6.50 2.97
N LEU A 155 4.52 -7.14 2.07
CA LEU A 155 4.97 -8.51 2.23
C LEU A 155 5.97 -8.67 3.38
N LEU A 156 7.00 -7.83 3.42
CA LEU A 156 7.92 -7.78 4.56
C LEU A 156 7.16 -7.56 5.86
N PHE A 157 6.25 -6.60 5.85
CA PHE A 157 5.45 -6.22 7.00
C PHE A 157 4.51 -7.35 7.47
N ALA A 158 3.92 -8.10 6.54
CA ALA A 158 3.11 -9.27 6.84
C ALA A 158 3.96 -10.38 7.48
N CYS A 159 5.19 -10.62 7.00
CA CYS A 159 6.11 -11.57 7.63
C CYS A 159 6.48 -11.16 9.05
N LEU A 160 6.80 -9.87 9.28
CA LEU A 160 7.09 -9.35 10.62
C LEU A 160 5.87 -9.45 11.55
N SER A 161 4.66 -9.23 11.02
CA SER A 161 3.43 -9.28 11.81
C SER A 161 3.20 -10.63 12.49
N LEU A 162 3.76 -11.72 11.96
CA LEU A 162 3.68 -13.05 12.58
C LEU A 162 4.41 -13.11 13.93
N LEU A 163 5.43 -12.28 14.13
CA LEU A 163 6.23 -12.21 15.35
C LEU A 163 5.52 -11.47 16.50
N PHE A 164 4.51 -10.66 16.18
CA PHE A 164 3.78 -9.86 17.16
C PHE A 164 2.47 -10.52 17.55
N ALA A 165 2.11 -10.41 18.84
CA ALA A 165 0.80 -10.83 19.33
C ALA A 165 -0.32 -9.90 18.81
N ASN A 166 -0.08 -8.59 18.82
CA ASN A 166 -1.05 -7.56 18.41
C ASN A 166 -0.76 -7.01 17.01
N VAL A 167 -1.12 -7.80 16.00
CA VAL A 167 -0.99 -7.46 14.56
C VAL A 167 -1.64 -6.12 14.21
N ASN A 168 -2.80 -5.80 14.79
CA ASN A 168 -3.54 -4.56 14.51
C ASN A 168 -2.81 -3.32 15.01
N LEU A 169 -2.21 -3.39 16.20
CA LEU A 169 -1.45 -2.28 16.76
C LEU A 169 -0.21 -2.01 15.89
N PHE A 170 0.47 -3.07 15.48
CA PHE A 170 1.61 -2.98 14.58
C PHE A 170 1.23 -2.34 13.23
N LEU A 171 0.11 -2.75 12.63
CA LEU A 171 -0.43 -2.14 11.41
C LEU A 171 -0.69 -0.65 11.57
N ASN A 172 -1.47 -0.27 12.59
CA ASN A 172 -1.84 1.13 12.81
C ASN A 172 -0.62 2.02 13.05
N LEU A 173 0.40 1.52 13.78
CA LEU A 173 1.65 2.25 13.97
C LEU A 173 2.40 2.47 12.65
N ALA A 174 2.50 1.46 11.79
CA ALA A 174 3.14 1.63 10.49
C ALA A 174 2.38 2.60 9.59
N LEU A 175 1.05 2.52 9.56
CA LEU A 175 0.23 3.45 8.80
C LEU A 175 0.39 4.89 9.31
N ALA A 176 0.47 5.09 10.62
CA ALA A 176 0.75 6.39 11.22
C ALA A 176 2.15 6.91 10.83
N VAL A 177 3.16 6.03 10.83
CA VAL A 177 4.52 6.38 10.36
C VAL A 177 4.49 6.82 8.90
N PHE A 178 3.80 6.11 8.00
CA PHE A 178 3.70 6.49 6.60
C PHE A 178 2.99 7.85 6.44
N GLN A 179 1.91 8.07 7.18
CA GLN A 179 1.15 9.34 7.12
C GLN A 179 1.97 10.55 7.56
N VAL A 180 2.88 10.38 8.53
CA VAL A 180 3.72 11.47 9.06
C VAL A 180 5.00 11.64 8.25
N PHE A 181 5.72 10.55 7.98
CA PHE A 181 7.09 10.62 7.44
C PHE A 181 7.16 10.60 5.91
N CYS A 182 6.19 10.02 5.18
CA CYS A 182 6.26 9.95 3.72
C CYS A 182 5.94 11.28 3.01
N GLY A 183 5.88 12.40 3.74
CA GLY A 183 5.63 13.72 3.17
C GLY A 183 4.21 13.90 2.59
N VAL A 184 3.22 13.21 3.18
CA VAL A 184 1.83 13.22 2.72
C VAL A 184 1.22 14.62 2.85
N ASN A 185 1.44 15.26 4.00
CA ASN A 185 0.82 16.55 4.33
C ASN A 185 1.79 17.72 4.24
N PHE A 186 3.09 17.48 4.25
CA PHE A 186 4.14 18.50 4.13
C PHE A 186 5.32 17.94 3.33
N SER A 187 6.16 18.81 2.78
CA SER A 187 7.33 18.35 2.02
C SER A 187 8.36 17.70 2.93
N VAL A 188 8.96 16.60 2.47
CA VAL A 188 9.92 15.78 3.23
C VAL A 188 11.17 16.60 3.58
N THR A 189 11.49 17.62 2.78
CA THR A 189 12.62 18.55 2.99
C THR A 189 12.49 19.43 4.23
N LEU A 190 11.29 19.54 4.81
CA LEU A 190 11.05 20.28 6.06
C LEU A 190 11.41 19.45 7.30
N LEU A 191 11.65 18.15 7.15
CA LEU A 191 12.07 17.28 8.25
C LEU A 191 13.55 17.53 8.61
N PRO A 192 13.93 17.38 9.89
CA PRO A 192 15.34 17.34 10.27
C PRO A 192 16.11 16.29 9.46
N ASN A 193 17.38 16.56 9.11
CA ASN A 193 18.20 15.71 8.23
C ASN A 193 18.14 14.21 8.53
N SER A 194 18.13 13.81 9.82
CA SER A 194 18.04 12.41 10.22
C SER A 194 16.69 11.76 9.88
N LEU A 195 15.60 12.50 10.07
CA LEU A 195 14.24 12.05 9.77
C LEU A 195 13.96 12.08 8.26
N GLU A 196 14.51 13.05 7.55
CA GLU A 196 14.45 13.12 6.08
C GLU A 196 15.09 11.87 5.46
N PHE A 197 16.23 11.43 5.96
CA PHE A 197 16.90 10.22 5.48
C PHE A 197 16.03 8.97 5.66
N ILE A 198 15.39 8.82 6.82
CA ILE A 198 14.48 7.70 7.12
C ILE A 198 13.25 7.76 6.21
N ALA A 199 12.66 8.94 6.06
CA ALA A 199 11.51 9.15 5.18
C ALA A 199 11.83 8.76 3.73
N ARG A 200 13.02 9.10 3.23
CA ARG A 200 13.46 8.73 1.87
C ARG A 200 13.74 7.24 1.71
N MET A 201 13.94 6.48 2.79
CA MET A 201 14.02 5.02 2.71
C MET A 201 12.64 4.36 2.66
N LEU A 202 11.58 5.04 3.10
CA LEU A 202 10.24 4.50 3.06
C LEU A 202 9.73 4.41 1.61
N PRO A 203 9.04 3.31 1.27
CA PRO A 203 8.29 3.26 0.03
C PRO A 203 7.12 4.24 0.15
N LEU A 204 6.73 4.88 -0.95
CA LEU A 204 5.73 5.96 -1.09
C LEU A 204 6.29 7.38 -1.16
N THR A 205 7.40 7.68 -0.49
CA THR A 205 7.92 9.07 -0.39
C THR A 205 8.26 9.64 -1.77
N HIS A 206 9.02 8.89 -2.56
CA HIS A 206 9.45 9.32 -3.89
C HIS A 206 8.28 9.29 -4.88
N SER A 207 7.33 8.38 -4.65
CA SER A 207 6.08 8.31 -5.40
C SER A 207 5.20 9.54 -5.22
N ILE A 208 5.10 10.08 -4.00
CA ILE A 208 4.33 11.29 -3.72
C ILE A 208 5.00 12.50 -4.40
N GLU A 209 6.31 12.66 -4.27
CA GLU A 209 7.07 13.73 -4.95
C GLU A 209 6.92 13.64 -6.47
N ALA A 210 7.01 12.42 -7.03
CA ALA A 210 6.83 12.20 -8.46
C ALA A 210 5.39 12.56 -8.90
N LEU A 211 4.38 12.20 -8.10
CA LEU A 211 2.99 12.52 -8.42
C LEU A 211 2.76 14.03 -8.37
N ARG A 212 3.30 14.74 -7.37
CA ARG A 212 3.24 16.20 -7.28
C ARG A 212 3.95 16.88 -8.45
N SER A 213 5.08 16.33 -8.90
CA SER A 213 5.80 16.87 -10.06
C SER A 213 5.04 16.71 -11.38
N ILE A 214 4.28 15.62 -11.56
CA ILE A 214 3.39 15.43 -12.72
C ILE A 214 2.27 16.48 -12.74
N TYR A 215 1.77 16.88 -11.56
CA TYR A 215 0.77 17.95 -11.41
C TYR A 215 1.37 19.37 -11.43
N GLY A 216 2.69 19.51 -11.63
CA GLY A 216 3.36 20.81 -11.68
C GLY A 216 3.49 21.53 -10.33
N ILE A 217 3.23 20.83 -9.22
CA ILE A 217 3.29 21.39 -7.86
C ILE A 217 4.74 21.44 -7.36
N GLU A 218 5.53 20.44 -7.72
CA GLU A 218 6.96 20.37 -7.41
C GLU A 218 7.78 20.29 -8.69
N SER A 219 8.97 20.88 -8.71
CA SER A 219 9.84 20.92 -9.90
C SER A 219 10.91 19.82 -9.89
N TYR A 220 10.53 18.60 -9.49
CA TYR A 220 11.42 17.45 -9.53
C TYR A 220 11.33 16.68 -10.86
N SER A 221 12.42 16.02 -11.23
CA SER A 221 12.42 15.09 -12.35
C SER A 221 11.71 13.79 -11.99
N VAL A 222 10.62 13.46 -12.69
CA VAL A 222 9.78 12.27 -12.44
C VAL A 222 10.58 10.96 -12.54
N TYR A 223 11.34 10.76 -13.62
CA TYR A 223 11.99 9.47 -13.89
C TYR A 223 13.04 9.05 -12.85
N PRO A 224 13.94 9.92 -12.37
CA PRO A 224 14.86 9.58 -11.28
C PRO A 224 14.15 9.22 -9.97
N LEU A 225 13.04 9.87 -9.65
CA LEU A 225 12.24 9.55 -8.45
C LEU A 225 11.62 8.16 -8.57
N LEU A 226 11.02 7.85 -9.72
CA LEU A 226 10.48 6.51 -9.99
C LEU A 226 11.56 5.43 -9.99
N GLY A 227 12.75 5.73 -10.51
CA GLY A 227 13.90 4.83 -10.44
C GLY A 227 14.32 4.52 -9.00
N LYS A 228 14.39 5.53 -8.13
CA LYS A 228 14.70 5.35 -6.71
C LYS A 228 13.62 4.52 -6.00
N GLU A 229 12.35 4.85 -6.22
CA GLU A 229 11.23 4.09 -5.64
C GLU A 229 11.26 2.62 -6.07
N LEU A 230 11.57 2.36 -7.35
CA LEU A 230 11.68 1.00 -7.88
C LEU A 230 12.84 0.23 -7.21
N ILE A 231 14.00 0.87 -7.03
CA ILE A 231 15.14 0.29 -6.31
C ILE A 231 14.74 -0.04 -4.87
N ILE A 232 14.09 0.89 -4.17
CA ILE A 232 13.60 0.69 -2.80
C ILE A 232 12.62 -0.51 -2.76
N GLY A 233 11.68 -0.57 -3.70
CA GLY A 233 10.75 -1.69 -3.86
C GLY A 233 11.46 -3.03 -4.08
N ILE A 234 12.49 -3.09 -4.94
CA ILE A 234 13.30 -4.29 -5.15
C ILE A 234 14.03 -4.68 -3.86
N CYS A 235 14.63 -3.73 -3.16
CA CYS A 235 15.31 -3.99 -1.89
C CYS A 235 14.33 -4.59 -0.86
N TYR A 236 13.16 -3.98 -0.67
CA TYR A 236 12.14 -4.52 0.23
C TYR A 236 11.65 -5.90 -0.20
N LEU A 237 11.50 -6.13 -1.51
CA LEU A 237 11.11 -7.43 -2.02
C LEU A 237 12.17 -8.48 -1.68
N LEU A 238 13.45 -8.23 -1.97
CA LEU A 238 14.53 -9.15 -1.64
C LEU A 238 14.58 -9.47 -0.14
N VAL A 239 14.51 -8.45 0.73
CA VAL A 239 14.49 -8.65 2.18
C VAL A 239 13.25 -9.47 2.59
N SER A 240 12.08 -9.17 2.04
CA SER A 240 10.86 -9.92 2.32
C SER A 240 10.96 -11.39 1.91
N LEU A 241 11.60 -11.70 0.78
CA LEU A 241 11.82 -13.08 0.33
C LEU A 241 12.76 -13.84 1.28
N VAL A 242 13.83 -13.19 1.75
CA VAL A 242 14.74 -13.77 2.74
C VAL A 242 13.99 -14.06 4.04
N PHE A 243 13.22 -13.10 4.55
CA PHE A 243 12.41 -13.30 5.76
C PHE A 243 11.37 -14.41 5.58
N ALA A 244 10.67 -14.45 4.44
CA ALA A 244 9.68 -15.48 4.15
C ALA A 244 10.30 -16.89 4.13
N THR A 245 11.44 -17.06 3.46
CA THR A 245 12.14 -18.35 3.40
C THR A 245 12.75 -18.77 4.75
N MET A 246 13.20 -17.81 5.56
CA MET A 246 13.65 -18.09 6.93
C MET A 246 12.49 -18.57 7.80
N MET A 247 11.35 -17.87 7.78
CA MET A 247 10.14 -18.25 8.51
C MET A 247 9.64 -19.62 8.07
N GLU A 248 9.70 -19.94 6.78
CA GLU A 248 9.33 -21.25 6.23
C GLU A 248 10.23 -22.38 6.79
N LYS A 249 11.55 -22.16 6.84
CA LYS A 249 12.50 -23.14 7.41
C LYS A 249 12.26 -23.37 8.90
N VAL A 250 12.00 -22.30 9.65
CA VAL A 250 11.69 -22.38 11.09
C VAL A 250 10.38 -23.13 11.32
N ALA A 251 9.34 -22.80 10.54
CA ALA A 251 8.05 -23.49 10.57
C ALA A 251 8.17 -24.99 10.31
N ARG A 252 8.89 -25.38 9.26
CA ARG A 252 9.10 -26.79 8.89
C ARG A 252 9.90 -27.55 9.95
N LYS A 253 10.90 -26.91 10.59
CA LYS A 253 11.73 -27.54 11.62
C LYS A 253 10.98 -27.74 12.95
N ASN A 254 10.12 -26.79 13.33
CA ASN A 254 9.46 -26.80 14.63
C ASN A 254 8.06 -27.43 14.59
N GLY A 255 7.53 -27.79 13.42
CA GLY A 255 6.21 -28.38 13.25
C GLY A 255 5.03 -27.45 13.59
N ALA A 256 5.33 -26.18 13.91
CA ALA A 256 4.38 -25.13 14.19
C ALA A 256 5.03 -23.78 13.87
N LEU A 257 4.30 -22.88 13.22
CA LEU A 257 4.81 -21.56 12.81
C LEU A 257 5.09 -20.62 13.98
N LEU A 258 4.43 -20.84 15.11
CA LEU A 258 4.69 -20.29 16.45
C LEU A 258 3.58 -20.88 17.33
N LYS A 259 3.96 -21.72 18.30
CA LYS A 259 3.02 -22.26 19.30
C LYS A 259 2.38 -21.05 19.99
N SER A 260 1.04 -21.02 19.97
CA SER A 260 0.16 -20.06 20.65
C SER A 260 0.83 -19.27 21.78
N VAL A 261 1.04 -17.98 21.54
CA VAL A 261 1.05 -16.96 22.59
C VAL A 261 0.02 -15.92 22.19
#